data_AF-A0AAI9ULJ0-F1
#
_entry.id   AF-A0AAI9ULJ0-F1
#
_cell.length_a   1.000
_cell.length_b   1.000
_cell.length_c   1.000
_cell.angle_alpha   90.00
_cell.angle_beta   90.00
_cell.angle_gamma   90.00
#
_symmetry.space_group_name_H-M   'P 1'
#
loop_
_entity.id
_entity.type
_entity.pdbx_description
1 polymer ?
#
loop_
_entity_poly.entity_id
_entity_poly.type
_entity_poly.pdbx_seq_one_letter_code
_entity_poly.pdbx_strand_id
1 'polypeptide(L)'
;MAGANPYGLVPSGTWSGGWVHHPAGHFSMLYSASISREIPSTNQTPMNSNARFRGQAAKPPGSNKSPTSSTAGQPTSPTVSQGSQSSTNLAPKVPPLPNSPSLAHSIGMDDQGGLSDGDGLLGSYHLPRPMPIWLNSNYGKHIVKGNFMTLSARPKTVEQGEWIAHQVVEHYRNLWNFVRVLHEKEEDGSTICNGTTCPRMSAGANHSFTWLNSRREPVELPAAEYMTLMQRWISGKIDDTNIFPTDPSGVSYAHNANITTTPLSQLTNPGEPDWIGKRSGFPQNFVDVCQTIFRQMFRVYSHLYWAHFTEPFYHLNLEKSLNSCFSHFILTATALDMLKPHELEPMQPLIDLWAANGTFPPESKAYEYANLRAGERLMQLAGV
;
A
#
# COMPACT_ATOMS: atom_id res chain seq x y z
N MET A 1 -52.12 20.07 7.11
CA MET A 1 -51.46 19.05 6.26
C MET A 1 -49.98 19.06 6.62
N ALA A 2 -49.47 17.98 7.20
CA ALA A 2 -48.04 17.82 7.49
C ALA A 2 -47.54 16.62 6.65
N GLY A 3 -46.58 16.87 5.76
CA GLY A 3 -45.96 15.81 4.96
C GLY A 3 -44.83 15.15 5.74
N ALA A 4 -44.90 13.83 5.92
CA ALA A 4 -43.84 13.06 6.56
C ALA A 4 -42.63 12.90 5.62
N ASN A 5 -41.42 12.99 6.17
CA ASN A 5 -40.18 12.63 5.48
C ASN A 5 -39.81 11.17 5.84
N PRO A 6 -39.82 10.21 4.89
CA PRO A 6 -39.76 8.78 5.22
C PRO A 6 -38.36 8.17 5.00
N TYR A 7 -37.33 8.67 5.69
CA TYR A 7 -36.04 7.98 5.78
C TYR A 7 -35.53 7.96 7.22
N GLY A 8 -35.34 6.76 7.75
CA GLY A 8 -35.00 6.54 9.16
C GLY A 8 -33.50 6.53 9.46
N LEU A 9 -33.17 6.95 10.68
CA LEU A 9 -32.02 6.54 11.51
C LEU A 9 -30.71 6.18 10.76
N VAL A 10 -29.84 7.18 10.65
CA VAL A 10 -28.45 7.03 10.19
C VAL A 10 -27.60 6.25 11.22
N PRO A 11 -26.81 5.23 10.83
CA PRO A 11 -25.84 4.60 11.71
C PRO A 11 -24.67 5.53 12.04
N SER A 12 -24.53 5.94 13.30
CA SER A 12 -23.38 6.74 13.75
C SER A 12 -22.18 5.86 14.05
N GLY A 13 -21.28 5.67 13.08
CA GLY A 13 -19.98 5.05 13.31
C GLY A 13 -19.00 6.00 14.01
N THR A 14 -18.61 5.71 15.25
CA THR A 14 -17.57 6.47 15.97
C THR A 14 -16.19 5.89 15.75
N TRP A 15 -15.29 6.68 15.16
CA TRP A 15 -13.86 6.35 15.03
C TRP A 15 -13.09 6.80 16.28
N SER A 16 -12.77 5.88 17.18
CA SER A 16 -11.91 6.15 18.33
C SER A 16 -10.47 5.70 18.04
N GLY A 17 -9.60 6.65 17.67
CA GLY A 17 -8.15 6.42 17.66
C GLY A 17 -7.59 6.54 19.08
N GLY A 18 -6.86 5.52 19.54
CA GLY A 18 -6.26 5.50 20.88
C GLY A 18 -4.93 4.74 20.89
N TRP A 19 -3.97 5.26 21.67
CA TRP A 19 -2.65 4.64 21.82
C TRP A 19 -2.75 3.39 22.71
N VAL A 20 -2.29 2.24 22.20
CA VAL A 20 -2.14 1.02 23.01
C VAL A 20 -0.65 0.80 23.27
N HIS A 21 -0.26 0.86 24.55
CA HIS A 21 1.12 0.71 24.97
C HIS A 21 1.45 -0.78 25.16
N HIS A 22 2.26 -1.37 24.28
CA HIS A 22 2.75 -2.74 24.47
C HIS A 22 4.02 -2.78 25.34
N PRO A 23 4.33 -3.89 26.04
CA PRO A 23 5.46 -3.98 26.98
C PRO A 23 6.87 -3.97 26.35
N ALA A 24 7.00 -3.71 25.04
CA ALA A 24 8.24 -3.80 24.27
C ALA A 24 8.66 -2.49 23.58
N GLY A 25 8.03 -1.36 23.91
CA GLY A 25 8.40 -0.04 23.34
C GLY A 25 7.98 0.20 21.89
N HIS A 26 7.17 -0.69 21.29
CA HIS A 26 6.55 -0.48 19.99
C HIS A 26 5.35 0.47 20.11
N PHE A 27 5.33 1.49 19.24
CA PHE A 27 4.14 2.29 18.96
C PHE A 27 3.45 1.74 17.71
N SER A 28 2.15 1.45 17.79
CA SER A 28 1.33 1.06 16.65
C SER A 28 0.00 1.82 16.67
N MET A 29 -0.45 2.30 15.50
CA MET A 29 -1.68 3.06 15.35
C MET A 29 -2.83 2.14 14.95
N LEU A 30 -3.49 1.55 15.94
CA LEU A 30 -4.64 0.69 15.72
C LEU A 30 -5.86 1.51 15.28
N TYR A 31 -6.21 1.41 14.00
CA TYR A 31 -7.55 1.72 13.52
C TYR A 31 -8.44 0.48 13.70
N SER A 32 -9.32 0.50 14.70
CA SER A 32 -10.38 -0.50 14.84
C SER A 32 -11.68 0.05 14.24
N ALA A 33 -12.19 -0.61 13.20
CA ALA A 33 -13.50 -0.33 12.63
C ALA A 33 -14.53 -1.30 13.22
N SER A 34 -15.33 -0.83 14.18
CA SER A 34 -16.47 -1.57 14.72
C SER A 34 -17.77 -1.09 14.06
N ILE A 35 -18.24 -1.81 13.05
CA ILE A 35 -19.57 -1.60 12.47
C ILE A 35 -20.57 -2.48 13.23
N SER A 36 -21.10 -1.95 14.34
CA SER A 36 -22.19 -2.59 15.08
C SER A 36 -23.53 -2.21 14.46
N ARG A 37 -24.23 -3.17 13.84
CA ARG A 37 -25.67 -3.05 13.60
C ARG A 37 -26.40 -3.42 14.90
N GLU A 38 -26.87 -2.42 15.65
CA GLU A 38 -27.80 -2.68 16.75
C GLU A 38 -29.16 -3.12 16.19
N ILE A 39 -29.59 -4.33 16.56
CA ILE A 39 -30.94 -4.83 16.28
C ILE A 39 -31.83 -4.44 17.47
N PRO A 40 -32.91 -3.66 17.28
CA PRO A 40 -33.83 -3.35 18.36
C PRO A 40 -34.58 -4.62 18.81
N SER A 41 -34.26 -5.13 19.99
CA SER A 41 -35.03 -6.20 20.62
C SER A 41 -36.41 -5.67 21.03
N THR A 42 -37.48 -6.34 20.59
CA THR A 42 -38.84 -6.11 21.08
C THR A 42 -39.37 -7.37 21.75
N ASN A 43 -39.96 -7.18 22.94
CA ASN A 43 -40.29 -8.21 23.91
C ASN A 43 -41.14 -9.37 23.36
N GLN A 44 -40.70 -10.60 23.63
CA GLN A 44 -41.61 -11.68 24.03
C GLN A 44 -41.08 -12.37 25.30
N THR A 45 -42.01 -12.83 26.13
CA THR A 45 -41.82 -13.29 27.51
C THR A 45 -41.18 -14.69 27.61
N PRO A 46 -40.54 -15.03 28.75
CA PRO A 46 -39.75 -16.25 28.85
C PRO A 46 -40.61 -17.50 29.12
N MET A 47 -40.32 -18.59 28.41
CA MET A 47 -40.67 -19.95 28.81
C MET A 47 -39.42 -20.68 29.30
N ASN A 48 -39.54 -21.27 30.49
CA ASN A 48 -38.46 -21.84 31.29
C ASN A 48 -38.16 -23.29 30.87
N SER A 49 -36.88 -23.69 30.78
CA SER A 49 -36.47 -25.10 30.80
C SER A 49 -35.01 -25.29 31.22
N ASN A 50 -34.81 -26.09 32.28
CA ASN A 50 -33.51 -26.40 32.89
C ASN A 50 -32.78 -27.56 32.19
N ALA A 51 -31.45 -27.47 32.08
CA ALA A 51 -30.47 -28.58 32.28
C ALA A 51 -29.04 -28.03 32.10
N ARG A 52 -28.33 -27.57 33.15
CA ARG A 52 -27.62 -28.32 34.20
C ARG A 52 -26.36 -29.09 33.71
N PHE A 53 -25.20 -28.56 34.12
CA PHE A 53 -23.85 -29.11 33.99
C PHE A 53 -23.71 -30.57 34.47
N ARG A 54 -22.77 -31.30 33.85
CA ARG A 54 -21.88 -32.22 34.57
C ARG A 54 -20.56 -32.42 33.80
N GLY A 55 -19.43 -32.17 34.47
CA GLY A 55 -18.11 -32.60 34.01
C GLY A 55 -17.51 -33.61 34.98
N GLN A 56 -16.38 -34.23 34.62
CA GLN A 56 -15.42 -34.82 35.56
C GLN A 56 -14.06 -35.09 34.87
N ALA A 57 -13.03 -35.37 35.67
CA ALA A 57 -11.63 -35.33 35.26
C ALA A 57 -10.79 -36.47 35.88
N ALA A 58 -9.51 -36.52 35.45
CA ALA A 58 -8.33 -37.02 36.18
C ALA A 58 -7.83 -38.48 36.04
N LYS A 59 -6.84 -38.62 35.12
CA LYS A 59 -5.44 -39.06 35.30
C LYS A 59 -5.00 -40.56 35.43
N PRO A 60 -3.73 -40.89 35.02
CA PRO A 60 -3.14 -42.24 34.92
C PRO A 60 -1.92 -42.44 35.88
N PRO A 61 -1.09 -43.53 35.80
CA PRO A 61 0.02 -43.58 34.80
C PRO A 61 0.44 -45.01 34.32
N GLY A 62 1.47 -45.11 33.46
CA GLY A 62 2.13 -46.38 33.12
C GLY A 62 3.25 -46.31 32.04
N SER A 63 4.50 -46.48 32.45
CA SER A 63 5.75 -46.18 31.72
C SER A 63 6.33 -47.23 30.74
N ASN A 64 7.14 -46.73 29.78
CA ASN A 64 8.50 -47.22 29.40
C ASN A 64 8.77 -48.27 28.28
N LYS A 65 9.90 -48.01 27.57
CA LYS A 65 10.82 -48.89 26.77
C LYS A 65 10.64 -49.14 25.25
N SER A 66 11.70 -48.80 24.50
CA SER A 66 12.12 -49.39 23.20
C SER A 66 12.81 -50.77 23.41
N PRO A 67 13.09 -51.62 22.38
CA PRO A 67 14.32 -51.43 21.55
C PRO A 67 14.39 -52.04 20.10
N THR A 68 15.34 -51.52 19.31
CA THR A 68 16.22 -52.10 18.25
C THR A 68 15.92 -53.35 17.38
N SER A 69 15.98 -53.14 16.05
CA SER A 69 16.90 -53.76 15.02
C SER A 69 16.67 -55.12 14.31
N SER A 70 17.22 -55.19 13.08
CA SER A 70 17.56 -56.34 12.19
C SER A 70 16.49 -56.91 11.22
N THR A 71 16.77 -57.43 10.00
CA THR A 71 17.92 -57.35 9.04
C THR A 71 17.53 -57.97 7.66
N ALA A 72 18.21 -57.56 6.56
CA ALA A 72 18.39 -58.22 5.23
C ALA A 72 17.27 -58.21 4.15
N GLY A 73 17.69 -58.06 2.88
CA GLY A 73 16.85 -58.25 1.67
C GLY A 73 17.26 -57.53 0.37
N GLN A 74 18.48 -57.71 -0.14
CA GLN A 74 18.89 -57.38 -1.54
C GLN A 74 18.88 -58.68 -2.39
N PRO A 75 19.05 -58.68 -3.75
CA PRO A 75 19.67 -57.68 -4.66
C PRO A 75 18.64 -57.12 -5.69
N THR A 76 18.92 -56.54 -6.89
CA THR A 76 20.10 -56.47 -7.79
C THR A 76 20.06 -55.21 -8.68
N SER A 77 21.00 -55.06 -9.63
CA SER A 77 20.97 -54.12 -10.78
C SER A 77 21.59 -54.80 -12.02
N PRO A 78 21.55 -54.17 -13.21
CA PRO A 78 22.77 -53.50 -13.72
C PRO A 78 22.47 -52.06 -14.23
N THR A 79 23.29 -51.00 -14.05
CA THR A 79 24.66 -50.68 -14.57
C THR A 79 24.75 -50.76 -16.12
N VAL A 80 25.37 -49.87 -16.91
CA VAL A 80 26.42 -48.81 -16.80
C VAL A 80 25.99 -47.66 -17.78
N SER A 81 26.36 -46.38 -17.73
CA SER A 81 27.72 -45.82 -17.90
C SER A 81 27.88 -44.31 -17.60
N GLN A 82 29.13 -43.93 -17.32
CA GLN A 82 29.60 -42.61 -16.88
C GLN A 82 29.58 -41.52 -17.97
N GLY A 83 29.61 -40.26 -17.51
CA GLY A 83 29.91 -39.07 -18.32
C GLY A 83 30.26 -37.88 -17.42
N SER A 84 31.50 -37.79 -16.96
CA SER A 84 31.99 -36.73 -16.06
C SER A 84 32.53 -35.52 -16.82
N GLN A 85 32.08 -34.30 -16.48
CA GLN A 85 32.86 -33.08 -16.70
C GLN A 85 32.42 -31.94 -15.78
N SER A 86 33.39 -31.31 -15.14
CA SER A 86 33.24 -30.09 -14.32
C SER A 86 33.80 -28.89 -15.08
N SER A 87 33.16 -27.71 -15.01
CA SER A 87 33.82 -26.40 -15.15
C SER A 87 32.90 -25.18 -14.92
N THR A 88 33.41 -24.25 -14.10
CA THR A 88 33.33 -22.77 -14.18
C THR A 88 32.00 -22.00 -14.24
N ASN A 89 31.91 -21.05 -13.31
CA ASN A 89 31.17 -19.78 -13.35
C ASN A 89 30.95 -19.18 -14.75
N LEU A 90 29.73 -18.67 -15.00
CA LEU A 90 29.48 -17.41 -15.71
C LEU A 90 28.00 -16.99 -15.53
N ALA A 91 27.76 -15.81 -14.97
CA ALA A 91 26.42 -15.25 -14.80
C ALA A 91 25.93 -14.60 -16.13
N PRO A 92 24.72 -14.91 -16.63
CA PRO A 92 24.17 -14.23 -17.80
C PRO A 92 23.79 -12.77 -17.47
N LYS A 93 24.50 -11.82 -18.08
CA LYS A 93 24.25 -10.39 -17.96
C LYS A 93 23.04 -10.01 -18.82
N VAL A 94 21.92 -9.62 -18.18
CA VAL A 94 20.69 -9.23 -18.89
C VAL A 94 20.84 -7.82 -19.50
N PRO A 95 20.50 -7.58 -20.78
CA PRO A 95 20.48 -6.23 -21.36
C PRO A 95 19.33 -5.38 -20.78
N PRO A 96 19.46 -4.04 -20.73
CA PRO A 96 18.35 -3.17 -20.36
C PRO A 96 17.21 -3.26 -21.37
N LEU A 97 15.98 -3.29 -20.87
CA LEU A 97 14.76 -3.22 -21.70
C LEU A 97 14.68 -1.85 -22.40
N PRO A 98 14.18 -1.78 -23.65
CA PRO A 98 14.06 -0.51 -24.36
C PRO A 98 12.97 0.37 -23.75
N ASN A 99 13.24 1.67 -23.68
CA ASN A 99 12.24 2.67 -23.32
C ASN A 99 11.07 2.64 -24.31
N SER A 100 9.84 2.73 -23.80
CA SER A 100 8.66 2.94 -24.65
C SER A 100 8.77 4.30 -25.35
N PRO A 101 8.31 4.44 -26.60
CA PRO A 101 8.56 5.65 -27.38
C PRO A 101 7.70 6.83 -26.88
N SER A 102 8.35 7.95 -26.55
CA SER A 102 7.66 9.23 -26.41
C SER A 102 7.10 9.66 -27.76
N LEU A 103 5.78 9.81 -27.86
CA LEU A 103 5.12 10.34 -29.04
C LEU A 103 5.26 11.87 -29.07
N ALA A 104 6.39 12.36 -29.59
CA ALA A 104 6.63 13.78 -29.83
C ALA A 104 6.69 14.06 -31.34
N HIS A 105 6.01 15.14 -31.76
CA HIS A 105 5.90 15.74 -33.09
C HIS A 105 4.69 15.38 -33.96
N SER A 106 3.64 16.20 -33.80
CA SER A 106 3.02 16.86 -34.94
C SER A 106 2.64 18.28 -34.51
N ILE A 107 3.53 19.24 -34.77
CA ILE A 107 3.27 20.67 -34.58
C ILE A 107 2.36 21.13 -35.71
N GLY A 108 1.12 21.46 -35.39
CA GLY A 108 0.26 22.31 -36.21
C GLY A 108 0.34 23.74 -35.69
N MET A 109 0.65 24.70 -36.56
CA MET A 109 0.46 26.12 -36.29
C MET A 109 -1.01 26.52 -36.53
N ASP A 110 -1.32 27.80 -36.33
CA ASP A 110 -2.65 28.44 -36.46
C ASP A 110 -3.53 28.28 -35.19
N ASP A 111 -4.18 29.31 -34.61
CA ASP A 111 -4.20 30.77 -34.86
C ASP A 111 -4.52 31.53 -33.54
N GLN A 112 -4.54 32.87 -33.58
CA GLN A 112 -4.54 33.82 -32.47
C GLN A 112 -5.63 33.63 -31.38
N GLY A 113 -5.17 33.66 -30.13
CA GLY A 113 -5.98 33.99 -28.96
C GLY A 113 -5.08 34.31 -27.78
N GLY A 114 -5.18 35.51 -27.21
CA GLY A 114 -4.36 35.96 -26.07
C GLY A 114 -4.74 35.23 -24.78
N LEU A 115 -4.30 33.98 -24.63
CA LEU A 115 -4.47 33.19 -23.42
C LEU A 115 -3.48 33.65 -22.35
N SER A 116 -4.00 33.88 -21.14
CA SER A 116 -3.19 34.19 -19.96
C SER A 116 -2.15 33.11 -19.71
N ASP A 117 -0.91 33.52 -19.40
CA ASP A 117 0.26 32.69 -19.11
C ASP A 117 0.00 31.50 -18.15
N GLY A 118 -1.07 31.56 -17.33
CA GLY A 118 -1.49 30.52 -16.41
C GLY A 118 -2.45 29.41 -16.91
N ASP A 119 -2.93 29.39 -18.17
CA ASP A 119 -3.73 28.24 -18.68
C ASP A 119 -2.81 27.17 -19.31
N GLY A 120 -1.72 27.59 -19.96
CA GLY A 120 -0.71 26.68 -20.51
C GLY A 120 0.00 25.82 -19.46
N LEU A 121 0.14 26.34 -18.23
CA LEU A 121 0.85 25.67 -17.13
C LEU A 121 0.09 24.47 -16.56
N LEU A 122 -1.24 24.43 -16.66
CA LEU A 122 -2.08 23.27 -16.32
C LEU A 122 -2.41 22.38 -17.52
N GLY A 123 -2.17 22.86 -18.75
CA GLY A 123 -2.44 22.11 -19.99
C GLY A 123 -1.66 20.79 -20.08
N SER A 124 -0.46 20.73 -19.49
CA SER A 124 0.36 19.52 -19.38
C SER A 124 -0.34 18.35 -18.67
N TYR A 125 -1.24 18.63 -17.73
CA TYR A 125 -1.93 17.60 -16.94
C TYR A 125 -3.17 17.02 -17.60
N HIS A 126 -3.60 17.57 -18.75
CA HIS A 126 -4.75 17.06 -19.53
C HIS A 126 -6.02 16.83 -18.67
N LEU A 127 -6.26 17.70 -17.69
CA LEU A 127 -7.38 17.58 -16.76
C LEU A 127 -8.73 17.71 -17.48
N PRO A 128 -9.75 16.91 -17.11
CA PRO A 128 -11.09 17.07 -17.66
C PRO A 128 -11.70 18.42 -17.25
N ARG A 129 -12.65 18.91 -18.05
CA ARG A 129 -13.46 20.10 -17.75
C ARG A 129 -14.94 19.66 -17.63
N PRO A 130 -15.63 19.88 -16.50
CA PRO A 130 -15.16 20.52 -15.26
C PRO A 130 -14.06 19.72 -14.55
N MET A 131 -13.23 20.41 -13.76
CA MET A 131 -12.12 19.78 -13.04
C MET A 131 -12.62 18.74 -12.01
N PRO A 132 -11.86 17.66 -11.74
CA PRO A 132 -12.22 16.67 -10.74
C PRO A 132 -12.33 17.28 -9.34
N ILE A 133 -13.34 16.86 -8.56
CA ILE A 133 -13.64 17.50 -7.27
C ILE A 133 -12.50 17.37 -6.23
N TRP A 134 -11.65 16.35 -6.35
CA TRP A 134 -10.48 16.15 -5.48
C TRP A 134 -9.35 17.17 -5.71
N LEU A 135 -9.36 17.91 -6.83
CA LEU A 135 -8.47 19.06 -7.05
C LEU A 135 -9.03 20.37 -6.48
N ASN A 136 -10.23 20.39 -5.93
CA ASN A 136 -10.75 21.57 -5.25
C ASN A 136 -10.20 21.63 -3.81
N SER A 137 -9.48 22.70 -3.48
CA SER A 137 -8.91 22.95 -2.16
C SER A 137 -9.93 22.88 -1.01
N ASN A 138 -11.22 23.13 -1.30
CA ASN A 138 -12.31 23.02 -0.32
C ASN A 138 -12.56 21.57 0.15
N TYR A 139 -12.26 20.58 -0.71
CA TYR A 139 -12.43 19.14 -0.45
C TYR A 139 -11.10 18.41 -0.21
N GLY A 140 -9.96 19.01 -0.55
CA GLY A 140 -8.60 18.54 -0.22
C GLY A 140 -8.22 18.60 1.27
N LYS A 141 -9.20 18.65 2.19
CA LYS A 141 -8.99 18.77 3.64
C LYS A 141 -8.56 17.44 4.25
N HIS A 142 -7.75 17.51 5.30
CA HIS A 142 -7.22 16.37 6.05
C HIS A 142 -7.88 16.27 7.44
N ILE A 143 -7.86 15.09 8.05
CA ILE A 143 -8.31 14.89 9.44
C ILE A 143 -7.29 15.49 10.41
N VAL A 144 -6.01 15.19 10.18
CA VAL A 144 -4.91 15.64 11.03
C VAL A 144 -4.38 16.98 10.52
N LYS A 145 -4.33 17.97 11.42
CA LYS A 145 -3.57 19.22 11.21
C LYS A 145 -2.22 19.07 11.92
N GLY A 146 -1.19 18.67 11.19
CA GLY A 146 0.14 18.45 11.76
C GLY A 146 1.17 18.03 10.72
N ASN A 147 2.45 18.07 11.08
CA ASN A 147 3.53 17.68 10.17
C ASN A 147 3.60 16.15 10.05
N PHE A 148 3.00 15.61 8.99
CA PHE A 148 3.00 14.19 8.64
C PHE A 148 4.40 13.58 8.49
N MET A 149 5.47 14.37 8.23
CA MET A 149 6.85 13.87 8.20
C MET A 149 7.26 13.17 9.50
N THR A 150 6.67 13.57 10.64
CA THR A 150 6.96 12.94 11.94
C THR A 150 6.51 11.48 12.01
N LEU A 151 5.48 11.09 11.25
CA LEU A 151 4.97 9.72 11.16
C LEU A 151 5.83 8.85 10.21
N SER A 152 6.41 9.47 9.18
CA SER A 152 7.32 8.84 8.22
C SER A 152 8.78 8.75 8.70
N ALA A 153 9.14 9.48 9.77
CA ALA A 153 10.51 9.55 10.29
C ALA A 153 10.95 8.25 10.99
N ARG A 154 12.01 7.62 10.49
CA ARG A 154 12.60 6.42 11.12
C ARG A 154 13.11 6.72 12.52
N PRO A 155 12.71 5.97 13.57
CA PRO A 155 13.31 6.08 14.89
C PRO A 155 14.80 5.75 14.86
N LYS A 156 15.63 6.54 15.56
CA LYS A 156 17.11 6.45 15.50
C LYS A 156 17.69 5.08 15.89
N THR A 157 16.93 4.27 16.63
CA THR A 157 17.31 2.92 17.10
C THR A 157 16.86 1.78 16.17
N VAL A 158 15.92 2.02 15.25
CA VAL A 158 15.31 1.00 14.39
C VAL A 158 16.10 0.87 13.08
N GLU A 159 16.45 -0.35 12.67
CA GLU A 159 17.16 -0.57 11.40
C GLU A 159 16.32 -0.12 10.19
N GLN A 160 16.99 0.31 9.12
CA GLN A 160 16.32 0.78 7.90
C GLN A 160 15.46 -0.31 7.23
N GLY A 161 15.86 -1.59 7.28
CA GLY A 161 15.08 -2.71 6.75
C GLY A 161 13.75 -2.89 7.51
N GLU A 162 13.83 -3.02 8.82
CA GLU A 162 12.68 -3.08 9.74
C GLU A 162 11.70 -1.91 9.54
N TRP A 163 12.22 -0.69 9.41
CA TRP A 163 11.38 0.49 9.17
C TRP A 163 10.65 0.43 7.83
N ILE A 164 11.32 0.02 6.76
CA ILE A 164 10.67 -0.17 5.45
C ILE A 164 9.62 -1.28 5.53
N ALA A 165 9.93 -2.40 6.19
CA ALA A 165 8.99 -3.51 6.36
C ALA A 165 7.71 -3.07 7.09
N HIS A 166 7.86 -2.37 8.22
CA HIS A 166 6.74 -1.79 8.97
C HIS A 166 5.89 -0.86 8.11
N GLN A 167 6.53 0.06 7.36
CA GLN A 167 5.82 1.01 6.52
C GLN A 167 5.10 0.33 5.34
N VAL A 168 5.65 -0.73 4.75
CA VAL A 168 4.95 -1.52 3.73
C VAL A 168 3.65 -2.11 4.28
N VAL A 169 3.71 -2.78 5.43
CA VAL A 169 2.54 -3.43 6.06
C VAL A 169 1.49 -2.39 6.46
N GLU A 170 1.91 -1.28 7.05
CA GLU A 170 1.00 -0.24 7.53
C GLU A 170 0.29 0.52 6.39
N HIS A 171 1.03 0.91 5.34
CA HIS A 171 0.41 1.58 4.19
C HIS A 171 -0.51 0.64 3.39
N TYR A 172 -0.17 -0.64 3.28
CA TYR A 172 -1.03 -1.66 2.68
C TYR A 172 -2.33 -1.83 3.48
N ARG A 173 -2.24 -1.96 4.81
CA ARG A 173 -3.40 -2.05 5.71
C ARG A 173 -4.33 -0.84 5.56
N ASN A 174 -3.76 0.36 5.53
CA ASN A 174 -4.52 1.60 5.39
C ASN A 174 -5.20 1.73 4.02
N LEU A 175 -4.51 1.42 2.93
CA LEU A 175 -5.12 1.39 1.59
C LEU A 175 -6.26 0.35 1.51
N TRP A 176 -6.04 -0.85 2.03
CA TRP A 176 -7.01 -1.94 1.93
C TRP A 176 -8.36 -1.60 2.61
N ASN A 177 -8.36 -0.78 3.66
CA ASN A 177 -9.59 -0.29 4.28
C ASN A 177 -10.49 0.49 3.30
N PHE A 178 -9.91 1.30 2.39
CA PHE A 178 -10.68 1.99 1.35
C PHE A 178 -11.10 1.06 0.22
N VAL A 179 -10.22 0.16 -0.20
CA VAL A 179 -10.52 -0.81 -1.27
C VAL A 179 -11.68 -1.74 -0.88
N ARG A 180 -11.79 -2.10 0.40
CA ARG A 180 -12.93 -2.87 0.94
C ARG A 180 -14.27 -2.17 0.74
N VAL A 181 -14.34 -0.83 0.80
CA VAL A 181 -15.59 -0.08 0.57
C VAL A 181 -16.09 -0.28 -0.88
N LEU A 182 -15.17 -0.35 -1.85
CA LEU A 182 -15.52 -0.61 -3.26
C LEU A 182 -15.88 -2.07 -3.58
N HIS A 183 -15.48 -3.00 -2.71
CA HIS A 183 -15.76 -4.44 -2.86
C HIS A 183 -16.97 -4.89 -2.03
N GLU A 184 -17.55 -4.01 -1.22
CA GLU A 184 -18.84 -4.25 -0.57
C GLU A 184 -19.91 -4.45 -1.65
N LYS A 185 -20.83 -5.39 -1.43
CA LYS A 185 -21.87 -5.71 -2.41
C LYS A 185 -23.14 -4.94 -2.13
N GLU A 186 -23.72 -4.39 -3.19
CA GLU A 186 -25.06 -3.79 -3.15
C GLU A 186 -26.15 -4.88 -3.13
N GLU A 187 -27.41 -4.48 -2.98
CA GLU A 187 -28.55 -5.40 -2.86
C GLU A 187 -28.75 -6.28 -4.11
N ASP A 188 -28.32 -5.80 -5.28
CA ASP A 188 -28.32 -6.55 -6.54
C ASP A 188 -27.13 -7.53 -6.68
N GLY A 189 -26.21 -7.53 -5.71
CA GLY A 189 -25.01 -8.36 -5.68
C GLY A 189 -23.83 -7.82 -6.50
N SER A 190 -23.97 -6.64 -7.11
CA SER A 190 -22.89 -5.92 -7.80
C SER A 190 -21.99 -5.17 -6.81
N THR A 191 -20.88 -4.62 -7.30
CA THR A 191 -19.91 -3.82 -6.54
C THR A 191 -19.71 -2.47 -7.23
N ILE A 192 -19.50 -1.40 -6.45
CA ILE A 192 -19.35 -0.02 -6.97
C ILE A 192 -18.27 0.04 -8.06
N CYS A 193 -17.12 -0.58 -7.80
CA CYS A 193 -16.10 -0.83 -8.81
C CYS A 193 -16.33 -2.23 -9.42
N ASN A 194 -16.63 -2.30 -10.72
CA ASN A 194 -16.86 -3.54 -11.45
C ASN A 194 -16.42 -3.44 -12.92
N GLY A 195 -16.52 -4.52 -13.69
CA GLY A 195 -16.08 -4.55 -15.10
C GLY A 195 -16.86 -3.65 -16.06
N THR A 196 -18.05 -3.16 -15.66
CA THR A 196 -18.85 -2.22 -16.44
C THR A 196 -18.52 -0.77 -16.08
N THR A 197 -18.36 -0.46 -14.78
CA THR A 197 -18.03 0.89 -14.30
C THR A 197 -16.55 1.23 -14.50
N CYS A 198 -15.66 0.25 -14.37
CA CYS A 198 -14.22 0.38 -14.47
C CYS A 198 -13.61 -0.79 -15.28
N PRO A 199 -13.85 -0.83 -16.62
CA PRO A 199 -13.40 -1.92 -17.50
C PRO A 199 -11.88 -2.04 -17.60
N ARG A 200 -11.14 -1.02 -17.17
CA ARG A 200 -9.68 -1.01 -17.07
C ARG A 200 -9.21 -0.32 -15.79
N MET A 201 -8.04 -0.71 -15.30
CA MET A 201 -7.37 -0.06 -14.18
C MET A 201 -6.70 1.25 -14.64
N SER A 202 -7.31 2.41 -14.39
CA SER A 202 -6.81 3.70 -14.89
C SER A 202 -6.91 4.87 -13.91
N ALA A 203 -6.06 5.88 -14.14
CA ALA A 203 -6.03 7.17 -13.48
C ALA A 203 -6.32 8.28 -14.50
N GLY A 204 -7.60 8.56 -14.72
CA GLY A 204 -8.07 9.44 -15.80
C GLY A 204 -7.97 8.78 -17.19
N ALA A 205 -8.10 9.60 -18.23
CA ALA A 205 -8.10 9.10 -19.62
C ALA A 205 -6.70 8.62 -20.07
N ASN A 206 -5.65 9.32 -19.68
CA ASN A 206 -4.31 9.15 -20.27
C ASN A 206 -3.46 8.06 -19.60
N HIS A 207 -3.80 7.64 -18.37
CA HIS A 207 -3.01 6.65 -17.62
C HIS A 207 -3.75 5.34 -17.43
N SER A 208 -3.31 4.29 -18.13
CA SER A 208 -3.72 2.90 -17.89
C SER A 208 -2.62 2.15 -17.13
N PHE A 209 -3.02 1.28 -16.22
CA PHE A 209 -2.12 0.46 -15.43
C PHE A 209 -2.30 -1.01 -15.79
N THR A 210 -1.38 -1.55 -16.58
CA THR A 210 -1.34 -2.97 -16.90
C THR A 210 -0.80 -3.80 -15.75
N TRP A 211 -1.27 -5.05 -15.67
CA TRP A 211 -0.76 -6.09 -14.79
C TRP A 211 0.18 -7.01 -15.57
N LEU A 212 1.19 -7.61 -14.91
CA LEU A 212 2.07 -8.60 -15.55
C LEU A 212 1.54 -10.01 -15.30
N ASN A 213 1.19 -10.73 -16.37
CA ASN A 213 0.72 -12.11 -16.28
C ASN A 213 1.87 -13.09 -15.95
N SER A 214 1.57 -14.39 -15.82
CA SER A 214 2.58 -15.42 -15.53
C SER A 214 3.69 -15.56 -16.59
N ARG A 215 3.47 -15.08 -17.83
CA ARG A 215 4.46 -15.01 -18.91
C ARG A 215 5.24 -13.68 -18.92
N ARG A 216 5.00 -12.79 -17.93
CA ARG A 216 5.53 -11.42 -17.83
C ARG A 216 5.06 -10.48 -18.94
N GLU A 217 3.93 -10.79 -19.57
CA GLU A 217 3.31 -9.92 -20.57
C GLU A 217 2.38 -8.91 -19.87
N PRO A 218 2.36 -7.63 -20.30
CA PRO A 218 1.39 -6.66 -19.79
C PRO A 218 -0.01 -6.98 -20.31
N VAL A 219 -0.98 -7.07 -19.39
CA VAL A 219 -2.41 -7.25 -19.68
C VAL A 219 -3.22 -6.11 -19.06
N GLU A 220 -4.20 -5.61 -19.80
CA GLU A 220 -5.24 -4.71 -19.29
C GLU A 220 -6.26 -5.55 -18.51
N LEU A 221 -6.67 -5.08 -17.33
CA LEU A 221 -7.63 -5.75 -16.45
C LEU A 221 -8.66 -4.75 -15.92
N PRO A 222 -9.91 -5.17 -15.67
CA PRO A 222 -10.87 -4.41 -14.89
C PRO A 222 -10.29 -3.98 -13.55
N ALA A 223 -10.62 -2.77 -13.08
CA ALA A 223 -9.97 -2.21 -11.89
C ALA A 223 -10.24 -3.04 -10.62
N ALA A 224 -11.44 -3.60 -10.47
CA ALA A 224 -11.79 -4.50 -9.37
C ALA A 224 -10.95 -5.80 -9.37
N GLU A 225 -10.69 -6.37 -10.55
CA GLU A 225 -9.82 -7.55 -10.68
C GLU A 225 -8.36 -7.18 -10.37
N TYR A 226 -7.88 -6.05 -10.90
CA TYR A 226 -6.55 -5.53 -10.59
C TYR A 226 -6.34 -5.34 -9.08
N MET A 227 -7.30 -4.74 -8.38
CA MET A 227 -7.25 -4.55 -6.92
C MET A 227 -7.24 -5.89 -6.16
N THR A 228 -8.01 -6.89 -6.63
CA THR A 228 -8.01 -8.25 -6.07
C THR A 228 -6.66 -8.96 -6.28
N LEU A 229 -6.08 -8.87 -7.49
CA LEU A 229 -4.76 -9.46 -7.77
C LEU A 229 -3.64 -8.74 -7.00
N MET A 230 -3.72 -7.41 -6.88
CA MET A 230 -2.84 -6.59 -6.04
C MET A 230 -2.87 -7.08 -4.59
N GLN A 231 -4.05 -7.24 -4.01
CA GLN A 231 -4.22 -7.71 -2.63
C GLN A 231 -3.61 -9.10 -2.41
N ARG A 232 -3.91 -10.06 -3.29
CA ARG A 232 -3.35 -11.42 -3.21
C ARG A 232 -1.83 -11.41 -3.37
N TRP A 233 -1.30 -10.60 -4.27
CA TRP A 233 0.13 -10.50 -4.54
C TRP A 233 0.89 -9.84 -3.38
N ILE A 234 0.41 -8.72 -2.83
CA ILE A 234 1.05 -8.06 -1.67
C ILE A 234 0.98 -8.96 -0.44
N SER A 235 -0.18 -9.56 -0.15
CA SER A 235 -0.31 -10.48 1.02
C SER A 235 0.68 -11.63 0.89
N GLY A 236 0.73 -12.30 -0.26
CA GLY A 236 1.70 -13.37 -0.53
C GLY A 236 3.18 -12.92 -0.61
N LYS A 237 3.48 -11.63 -0.46
CA LYS A 237 4.84 -11.13 -0.21
C LYS A 237 5.10 -10.84 1.27
N ILE A 238 4.14 -10.25 1.96
CA ILE A 238 4.22 -9.97 3.40
C ILE A 238 4.21 -11.27 4.24
N ASP A 239 3.46 -12.28 3.80
CA ASP A 239 3.35 -13.59 4.47
C ASP A 239 4.55 -14.53 4.15
N ASP A 240 5.42 -14.16 3.20
CA ASP A 240 6.60 -14.97 2.83
C ASP A 240 7.79 -14.63 3.75
N THR A 241 8.08 -15.53 4.70
CA THR A 241 9.16 -15.36 5.69
C THR A 241 10.55 -15.24 5.09
N ASN A 242 10.74 -15.58 3.81
CA ASN A 242 12.01 -15.38 3.10
C ASN A 242 12.17 -13.94 2.55
N ILE A 243 11.09 -13.16 2.52
CA ILE A 243 11.05 -11.77 2.07
C ILE A 243 10.82 -10.83 3.25
N PHE A 244 9.93 -11.20 4.18
CA PHE A 244 9.64 -10.51 5.43
C PHE A 244 9.90 -11.47 6.60
N PRO A 245 11.14 -11.56 7.12
CA PRO A 245 11.45 -12.37 8.29
C PRO A 245 10.61 -11.97 9.51
N THR A 246 10.14 -12.96 10.26
CA THR A 246 9.29 -12.75 11.45
C THR A 246 9.91 -13.31 12.74
N ASP A 247 11.14 -13.83 12.70
CA ASP A 247 11.83 -14.38 13.86
C ASP A 247 12.40 -13.23 14.73
N PRO A 248 11.93 -13.06 15.98
CA PRO A 248 12.43 -12.00 16.85
C PRO A 248 13.93 -12.09 17.17
N SER A 249 14.54 -13.27 17.03
CA SER A 249 15.98 -13.46 17.25
C SER A 249 16.85 -12.94 16.10
N GLY A 250 16.27 -12.72 14.92
CA GLY A 250 16.96 -12.12 13.77
C GLY A 250 17.02 -10.59 13.82
N VAL A 251 16.14 -9.92 14.56
CA VAL A 251 15.95 -8.46 14.50
C VAL A 251 17.20 -7.69 14.92
N SER A 252 17.63 -6.74 14.08
CA SER A 252 18.82 -5.89 14.31
C SER A 252 18.45 -4.42 14.56
N TYR A 253 19.32 -3.72 15.31
CA TYR A 253 19.16 -2.30 15.65
C TYR A 253 20.00 -1.40 14.74
N ALA A 254 19.63 -0.13 14.61
CA ALA A 254 20.41 0.87 13.88
C ALA A 254 21.82 1.05 14.44
N HIS A 255 22.80 1.30 13.56
CA HIS A 255 24.14 1.70 13.96
C HIS A 255 24.13 3.09 14.62
N ASN A 256 24.88 3.26 15.70
CA ASN A 256 25.13 4.59 16.28
C ASN A 256 26.29 5.27 15.53
N ALA A 257 25.96 6.26 14.70
CA ALA A 257 26.93 7.00 13.89
C ALA A 257 28.03 7.71 14.71
N ASN A 258 27.81 7.97 16.00
CA ASN A 258 28.81 8.58 16.88
C ASN A 258 29.85 7.58 17.41
N ILE A 259 29.61 6.28 17.26
CA ILE A 259 30.46 5.19 17.80
C ILE A 259 31.07 4.35 16.67
N THR A 260 30.40 4.28 15.51
CA THR A 260 30.72 3.33 14.45
C THR A 260 30.66 4.00 13.08
N THR A 261 31.82 4.34 12.52
CA THR A 261 31.98 4.88 11.16
C THR A 261 31.97 3.80 10.07
N THR A 262 32.34 2.57 10.42
CA THR A 262 32.39 1.41 9.52
C THR A 262 31.47 0.31 10.08
N PRO A 263 30.45 -0.18 9.35
CA PRO A 263 29.55 -1.23 9.82
C PRO A 263 30.32 -2.46 10.32
N LEU A 264 29.88 -3.07 11.42
CA LEU A 264 30.54 -4.25 12.00
C LEU A 264 30.57 -5.44 11.01
N SER A 265 29.60 -5.51 10.09
CA SER A 265 29.58 -6.45 8.96
C SER A 265 30.84 -6.34 8.10
N GLN A 266 31.30 -5.12 7.77
CA GLN A 266 32.49 -4.90 6.94
C GLN A 266 33.80 -5.15 7.69
N LEU A 267 33.81 -5.04 9.03
CA LEU A 267 34.96 -5.41 9.86
C LEU A 267 35.08 -6.93 10.03
N THR A 268 33.96 -7.65 10.03
CA THR A 268 33.92 -9.10 10.23
C THR A 268 34.28 -9.85 8.94
N ASN A 269 33.71 -9.43 7.80
CA ASN A 269 33.99 -9.99 6.47
C ASN A 269 34.32 -8.87 5.46
N PRO A 270 35.60 -8.46 5.33
CA PRO A 270 36.00 -7.45 4.37
C PRO A 270 35.68 -7.87 2.92
N GLY A 271 34.88 -7.07 2.22
CA GLY A 271 34.49 -7.31 0.82
C GLY A 271 33.18 -8.06 0.62
N GLU A 272 32.47 -8.46 1.68
CA GLU A 272 31.12 -9.01 1.55
C GLU A 272 30.10 -7.90 1.17
N PRO A 273 29.21 -8.10 0.18
CA PRO A 273 28.19 -7.12 -0.17
C PRO A 273 27.30 -6.77 1.03
N ASP A 274 27.08 -5.49 1.28
CA ASP A 274 26.17 -4.99 2.32
C ASP A 274 24.88 -4.45 1.67
N TRP A 275 23.74 -4.67 2.32
CA TRP A 275 22.43 -4.22 1.82
C TRP A 275 21.46 -3.90 2.95
N ILE A 276 20.43 -3.12 2.64
CA ILE A 276 19.43 -2.67 3.62
C ILE A 276 18.69 -3.88 4.20
N GLY A 277 18.73 -4.02 5.53
CA GLY A 277 18.05 -5.10 6.26
C GLY A 277 18.84 -6.41 6.38
N LYS A 278 20.07 -6.49 5.83
CA LYS A 278 20.90 -7.71 5.85
C LYS A 278 21.02 -8.35 7.24
N ARG A 279 21.23 -7.53 8.28
CA ARG A 279 21.41 -8.00 9.66
C ARG A 279 20.12 -8.49 10.30
N SER A 280 18.96 -7.95 9.87
CA SER A 280 17.64 -8.47 10.24
C SER A 280 17.17 -9.64 9.33
N GLY A 281 18.06 -10.20 8.50
CA GLY A 281 17.77 -11.34 7.64
C GLY A 281 17.00 -11.03 6.35
N PHE A 282 16.74 -9.76 6.02
CA PHE A 282 16.06 -9.40 4.77
C PHE A 282 16.91 -9.76 3.54
N PRO A 283 16.31 -10.28 2.44
CA PRO A 283 17.05 -10.68 1.25
C PRO A 283 17.58 -9.47 0.46
N GLN A 284 18.57 -9.69 -0.39
CA GLN A 284 19.25 -8.62 -1.15
C GLN A 284 18.30 -7.80 -2.03
N ASN A 285 17.23 -8.41 -2.57
CA ASN A 285 16.21 -7.77 -3.40
C ASN A 285 15.02 -7.20 -2.60
N PHE A 286 15.08 -7.18 -1.27
CA PHE A 286 13.98 -6.71 -0.40
C PHE A 286 13.48 -5.32 -0.80
N VAL A 287 14.39 -4.37 -0.99
CA VAL A 287 14.07 -2.97 -1.36
C VAL A 287 13.32 -2.90 -2.70
N ASP A 288 13.72 -3.69 -3.70
CA ASP A 288 13.06 -3.75 -5.01
C ASP A 288 11.63 -4.30 -4.91
N VAL A 289 11.42 -5.28 -4.03
CA VAL A 289 10.09 -5.82 -3.72
C VAL A 289 9.24 -4.74 -3.03
N CYS A 290 9.77 -4.04 -2.03
CA CYS A 290 9.07 -2.96 -1.33
C CYS A 290 8.70 -1.79 -2.27
N GLN A 291 9.62 -1.34 -3.13
CA GLN A 291 9.33 -0.36 -4.18
C GLN A 291 8.21 -0.83 -5.12
N THR A 292 8.19 -2.12 -5.46
CA THR A 292 7.15 -2.69 -6.32
C THR A 292 5.80 -2.75 -5.59
N ILE A 293 5.78 -3.06 -4.29
CA ILE A 293 4.59 -2.96 -3.44
C ILE A 293 4.07 -1.52 -3.40
N PHE A 294 4.93 -0.53 -3.16
CA PHE A 294 4.54 0.89 -3.16
C PHE A 294 4.02 1.37 -4.54
N ARG A 295 4.63 0.98 -5.66
CA ARG A 295 4.08 1.21 -7.02
C ARG A 295 2.64 0.70 -7.15
N GLN A 296 2.38 -0.54 -6.73
CA GLN A 296 1.06 -1.15 -6.85
C GLN A 296 0.04 -0.46 -5.94
N MET A 297 0.44 -0.03 -4.74
CA MET A 297 -0.41 0.78 -3.85
C MET A 297 -0.72 2.17 -4.43
N PHE A 298 0.28 2.87 -4.98
CA PHE A 298 0.08 4.18 -5.62
C PHE A 298 -0.95 4.12 -6.74
N ARG A 299 -0.82 3.16 -7.66
CA ARG A 299 -1.76 2.96 -8.78
C ARG A 299 -3.20 2.80 -8.31
N VAL A 300 -3.41 2.09 -7.19
CA VAL A 300 -4.74 1.93 -6.61
C VAL A 300 -5.23 3.24 -5.98
N TYR A 301 -4.41 3.96 -5.19
CA TYR A 301 -4.76 5.30 -4.74
C TYR A 301 -5.15 6.22 -5.89
N SER A 302 -4.37 6.27 -6.99
CA SER A 302 -4.71 7.07 -8.16
C SER A 302 -6.08 6.70 -8.73
N HIS A 303 -6.38 5.40 -8.84
CA HIS A 303 -7.70 4.95 -9.29
C HIS A 303 -8.83 5.35 -8.33
N LEU A 304 -8.63 5.23 -7.00
CA LEU A 304 -9.60 5.70 -6.01
C LEU A 304 -9.91 7.20 -6.19
N TYR A 305 -8.90 8.03 -6.42
CA TYR A 305 -9.09 9.46 -6.68
C TYR A 305 -9.81 9.72 -8.00
N TRP A 306 -9.33 9.16 -9.09
CA TRP A 306 -9.82 9.46 -10.44
C TRP A 306 -11.22 8.90 -10.74
N ALA A 307 -11.57 7.74 -10.19
CA ALA A 307 -12.85 7.06 -10.49
C ALA A 307 -13.87 7.11 -9.33
N HIS A 308 -13.41 7.13 -8.07
CA HIS A 308 -14.27 6.83 -6.91
C HIS A 308 -14.27 7.88 -5.78
N PHE A 309 -13.58 9.01 -5.96
CA PHE A 309 -13.50 10.04 -4.91
C PHE A 309 -14.87 10.63 -4.57
N THR A 310 -15.70 10.89 -5.59
CA THR A 310 -17.08 11.33 -5.38
C THR A 310 -17.90 10.17 -4.79
N GLU A 311 -18.14 9.14 -5.62
CA GLU A 311 -18.89 7.94 -5.22
C GLU A 311 -17.92 6.76 -5.00
N PRO A 312 -17.76 6.24 -3.77
CA PRO A 312 -18.55 6.53 -2.57
C PRO A 312 -17.88 7.51 -1.58
N PHE A 313 -16.59 7.84 -1.74
CA PHE A 313 -15.81 8.36 -0.60
C PHE A 313 -16.27 9.75 -0.11
N TYR A 314 -16.66 10.66 -0.99
CA TYR A 314 -17.19 11.96 -0.61
C TYR A 314 -18.57 11.84 0.04
N HIS A 315 -19.48 11.05 -0.55
CA HIS A 315 -20.83 10.86 -0.02
C HIS A 315 -20.87 10.13 1.33
N LEU A 316 -19.89 9.25 1.60
CA LEU A 316 -19.68 8.62 2.90
C LEU A 316 -18.86 9.45 3.90
N ASN A 317 -18.45 10.69 3.57
CA ASN A 317 -17.58 11.55 4.39
C ASN A 317 -16.21 10.90 4.75
N LEU A 318 -15.68 10.07 3.84
CA LEU A 318 -14.39 9.39 3.94
C LEU A 318 -13.27 10.14 3.20
N GLU A 319 -13.58 11.25 2.53
CA GLU A 319 -12.65 12.03 1.71
C GLU A 319 -11.46 12.55 2.52
N LYS A 320 -11.70 13.01 3.76
CA LYS A 320 -10.62 13.47 4.67
C LYS A 320 -9.74 12.32 5.13
N SER A 321 -10.31 11.12 5.34
CA SER A 321 -9.56 9.92 5.68
C SER A 321 -8.65 9.53 4.52
N LEU A 322 -9.19 9.49 3.30
CA LEU A 322 -8.47 9.17 2.07
C LEU A 322 -7.31 10.15 1.83
N ASN A 323 -7.58 11.46 1.92
CA ASN A 323 -6.54 12.52 1.87
C ASN A 323 -5.45 12.30 2.91
N SER A 324 -5.81 12.06 4.17
CA SER A 324 -4.83 11.86 5.26
C SER A 324 -3.95 10.63 5.03
N CYS A 325 -4.52 9.52 4.58
CA CYS A 325 -3.78 8.31 4.28
C CYS A 325 -2.90 8.47 3.04
N PHE A 326 -3.39 9.09 1.97
CA PHE A 326 -2.64 9.28 0.73
C PHE A 326 -1.50 10.30 0.87
N SER A 327 -1.73 11.41 1.59
CA SER A 327 -0.69 12.38 1.94
C SER A 327 0.45 11.75 2.75
N HIS A 328 0.10 10.99 3.81
CA HIS A 328 1.07 10.23 4.58
C HIS A 328 1.80 9.16 3.75
N PHE A 329 1.10 8.50 2.82
CA PHE A 329 1.68 7.55 1.88
C PHE A 329 2.72 8.21 0.95
N ILE A 330 2.40 9.34 0.33
CA ILE A 330 3.32 10.07 -0.56
C ILE A 330 4.56 10.58 0.19
N LEU A 331 4.38 11.16 1.39
CA LEU A 331 5.50 11.62 2.21
C LEU A 331 6.40 10.46 2.64
N THR A 332 5.82 9.32 3.04
CA THR A 332 6.59 8.12 3.39
C THR A 332 7.31 7.53 2.17
N ALA A 333 6.61 7.42 1.04
CA ALA A 333 7.12 6.79 -0.16
C ALA A 333 8.29 7.57 -0.78
N THR A 334 8.21 8.90 -0.77
CA THR A 334 9.31 9.77 -1.22
C THR A 334 10.45 9.80 -0.20
N ALA A 335 10.16 9.93 1.11
CA ALA A 335 11.20 9.92 2.15
C ALA A 335 12.06 8.64 2.16
N LEU A 336 11.44 7.49 1.87
CA LEU A 336 12.10 6.18 1.85
C LEU A 336 12.59 5.73 0.45
N ASP A 337 12.49 6.58 -0.58
CA ASP A 337 12.84 6.25 -1.97
C ASP A 337 12.10 4.99 -2.50
N MET A 338 10.84 4.83 -2.08
CA MET A 338 9.92 3.79 -2.53
C MET A 338 9.22 4.15 -3.85
N LEU A 339 9.05 5.45 -4.14
CA LEU A 339 8.50 5.99 -5.38
C LEU A 339 9.38 7.13 -5.91
N LYS A 340 9.61 7.16 -7.22
CA LYS A 340 10.37 8.16 -7.97
C LYS A 340 9.43 9.21 -8.60
N PRO A 341 9.92 10.42 -8.93
CA PRO A 341 9.08 11.50 -9.47
C PRO A 341 8.20 11.09 -10.66
N HIS A 342 8.75 10.37 -11.65
CA HIS A 342 8.00 9.94 -12.83
C HIS A 342 6.91 8.89 -12.54
N GLU A 343 6.95 8.22 -11.38
CA GLU A 343 5.92 7.27 -10.96
C GLU A 343 4.73 7.99 -10.32
N LEU A 344 4.91 9.25 -9.88
CA LEU A 344 3.91 10.08 -9.21
C LEU A 344 3.04 10.90 -10.18
N GLU A 345 3.44 10.97 -11.45
CA GLU A 345 2.83 11.81 -12.49
C GLU A 345 1.28 11.73 -12.52
N PRO A 346 0.61 10.56 -12.42
CA PRO A 346 -0.85 10.48 -12.49
C PRO A 346 -1.60 11.21 -11.36
N MET A 347 -0.89 11.60 -10.29
CA MET A 347 -1.40 12.39 -9.17
C MET A 347 -0.61 13.70 -8.94
N GLN A 348 0.28 14.08 -9.87
CA GLN A 348 1.07 15.32 -9.80
C GLN A 348 0.20 16.56 -9.51
N PRO A 349 -0.99 16.75 -10.12
CA PRO A 349 -1.81 17.94 -9.85
C PRO A 349 -2.27 18.05 -8.39
N LEU A 350 -2.46 16.92 -7.69
CA LEU A 350 -2.80 16.91 -6.26
C LEU A 350 -1.57 17.14 -5.37
N ILE A 351 -0.42 16.59 -5.77
CA ILE A 351 0.88 16.80 -5.11
C ILE A 351 1.28 18.28 -5.16
N ASP A 352 1.14 18.91 -6.33
CA ASP A 352 1.40 20.34 -6.53
C ASP A 352 0.49 21.21 -5.66
N LEU A 353 -0.82 20.91 -5.63
CA LEU A 353 -1.80 21.58 -4.78
C LEU A 353 -1.46 21.44 -3.29
N TRP A 354 -1.03 20.26 -2.85
CA TRP A 354 -0.66 19.98 -1.46
C TRP A 354 0.69 20.60 -1.06
N ALA A 355 1.62 20.79 -1.99
CA ALA A 355 2.82 21.57 -1.76
C ALA A 355 2.49 23.08 -1.64
N ALA A 356 1.72 23.62 -2.58
CA ALA A 356 1.39 25.05 -2.59
C ALA A 356 0.48 25.49 -1.44
N ASN A 357 -0.43 24.62 -0.96
CA ASN A 357 -1.30 24.91 0.19
C ASN A 357 -0.65 24.65 1.56
N GLY A 358 0.62 24.21 1.60
CA GLY A 358 1.36 23.94 2.83
C GLY A 358 1.03 22.62 3.53
N THR A 359 0.32 21.69 2.89
CA THR A 359 0.12 20.31 3.39
C THR A 359 1.43 19.53 3.39
N PHE A 360 2.23 19.66 2.32
CA PHE A 360 3.58 19.10 2.25
C PHE A 360 4.60 20.12 2.76
N PRO A 361 5.43 19.78 3.77
CA PRO A 361 6.44 20.69 4.29
C PRO A 361 7.55 20.96 3.25
N PRO A 362 8.14 22.17 3.20
CA PRO A 362 9.24 22.49 2.28
C PRO A 362 10.47 21.60 2.43
N GLU A 363 10.70 21.02 3.61
CA GLU A 363 11.79 20.06 3.88
C GLU A 363 11.53 18.64 3.36
N SER A 364 10.36 18.37 2.75
CA SER A 364 10.00 17.03 2.26
C SER A 364 10.35 16.83 0.78
N LYS A 365 10.81 15.62 0.43
CA LYS A 365 11.03 15.22 -0.98
C LYS A 365 9.74 15.34 -1.83
N ALA A 366 8.57 15.15 -1.23
CA ALA A 366 7.29 15.35 -1.93
C ALA A 366 7.09 16.82 -2.38
N TYR A 367 7.57 17.79 -1.60
CA TYR A 367 7.57 19.21 -1.97
C TYR A 367 8.65 19.51 -3.02
N GLU A 368 9.83 18.90 -2.92
CA GLU A 368 10.89 18.99 -3.95
C GLU A 368 10.41 18.50 -5.32
N TYR A 369 9.52 17.50 -5.35
CA TYR A 369 8.96 16.94 -6.59
C TYR A 369 7.73 17.72 -7.11
N ALA A 370 7.32 18.80 -6.45
CA ALA A 370 6.11 19.55 -6.78
C ALA A 370 6.39 20.77 -7.68
N ASN A 371 5.50 21.03 -8.64
CA ASN A 371 5.44 22.27 -9.40
C ASN A 371 4.59 23.30 -8.64
N LEU A 372 5.24 24.10 -7.78
CA LEU A 372 4.55 25.07 -6.93
C LEU A 372 3.67 26.06 -7.71
N ARG A 373 4.11 26.50 -8.90
CA ARG A 373 3.33 27.41 -9.76
C ARG A 373 2.02 26.78 -10.24
N ALA A 374 2.01 25.45 -10.46
CA ALA A 374 0.78 24.73 -10.79
C ALA A 374 -0.15 24.65 -9.59
N GLY A 375 0.37 24.34 -8.41
CA GLY A 375 -0.40 24.32 -7.16
C GLY A 375 -1.04 25.67 -6.83
N GLU A 376 -0.26 26.75 -6.92
CA GLU A 376 -0.75 28.13 -6.78
C GLU A 376 -1.88 28.45 -7.76
N ARG A 377 -1.74 28.02 -9.03
CA ARG A 377 -2.78 28.22 -10.04
C ARG A 377 -4.05 27.41 -9.75
N LEU A 378 -3.93 26.19 -9.24
CA LEU A 378 -5.06 25.37 -8.81
C LEU A 378 -5.80 25.98 -7.61
N MET A 379 -5.09 26.58 -6.65
CA MET A 379 -5.71 27.32 -5.54
C MET A 379 -6.53 28.52 -6.02
N GLN A 380 -5.95 29.35 -6.90
CA GLN A 380 -6.65 30.49 -7.50
C GLN A 380 -7.95 30.08 -8.20
N LEU A 381 -7.94 28.96 -8.94
CA LEU A 381 -9.13 28.44 -9.64
C LEU A 381 -10.19 27.88 -8.68
N ALA A 382 -9.80 27.45 -7.48
CA ALA A 382 -10.71 27.05 -6.42
C ALA A 382 -11.25 28.22 -5.58
N GLY A 383 -10.80 29.45 -5.85
CA GLY A 383 -11.19 30.67 -5.13
C GLY A 383 -10.56 30.81 -3.75
N VAL A 384 -9.34 30.28 -3.57
CA VAL A 384 -8.58 30.26 -2.30
C VAL A 384 -7.20 30.87 -2.48
#